data_AF-A0A517SGA1-F1
#
_entry.id   AF-A0A517SGA1-F1
#
_cell.length_a   1.000
_cell.length_b   1.000
_cell.length_c   1.000
_cell.angle_alpha   90.00
_cell.angle_beta   90.00
_cell.angle_gamma   90.00
#
_symmetry.space_group_name_H-M   'P 1'
#
loop_
_entity.id
_entity.type
_entity.pdbx_description
1 polymer ?
#
loop_
_entity_poly.entity_id
_entity_poly.type
_entity_poly.pdbx_seq_one_letter_code
_entity_poly.pdbx_strand_id
1 'polypeptide(L)'
;MVETPADVSPHATAHEETDVNVRALKTFLICLVVSLSVTALLVYWQYRRAEALALANDPPPSPRADERTTLTGPGLQINELGDGAEFRRGQEAELNSLAWVSKEEKLVRIPVSQAMEHVAKHGLPKWPAPPAQPAPGANP
;
A
#
# COMPACT_ATOMS: atom_id res chain seq x y z
N MET A 1 35.71 11.56 85.30
CA MET A 1 34.25 11.68 85.33
C MET A 1 33.95 13.12 84.91
N VAL A 2 33.65 13.44 83.65
CA VAL A 2 32.53 12.98 82.83
C VAL A 2 32.93 13.02 81.34
N GLU A 3 32.45 12.04 80.56
CA GLU A 3 32.60 11.90 79.10
C GLU A 3 31.54 12.71 78.31
N THR A 4 31.93 13.28 77.15
CA THR A 4 31.37 13.21 75.75
C THR A 4 29.84 13.40 75.51
N PRO A 5 29.27 13.87 74.35
CA PRO A 5 29.79 14.01 72.95
C PRO A 5 29.49 15.31 72.17
N ALA A 6 29.99 15.30 70.93
CA ALA A 6 29.79 16.18 69.78
C ALA A 6 28.33 16.53 69.42
N ASP A 7 28.13 17.73 68.89
CA ASP A 7 26.98 18.07 68.06
C ASP A 7 27.45 18.33 66.62
N VAL A 8 27.35 17.30 65.78
CA VAL A 8 27.31 17.45 64.33
C VAL A 8 25.82 17.61 64.00
N SER A 9 25.38 18.85 63.81
CA SER A 9 24.01 19.07 63.35
C SER A 9 23.86 18.54 61.90
N PRO A 10 22.84 17.71 61.64
CA PRO A 10 22.68 16.94 60.42
C PRO A 10 22.12 17.81 59.28
N HIS A 11 22.25 17.31 58.05
CA HIS A 11 21.65 17.87 56.83
C HIS A 11 20.22 18.38 57.06
N ALA A 12 20.05 19.69 57.22
CA ALA A 12 18.77 20.34 56.99
C ALA A 12 18.67 20.59 55.49
N THR A 13 18.24 19.57 54.75
CA THR A 13 17.65 19.78 53.44
C THR A 13 16.53 20.78 53.64
N ALA A 14 16.75 22.05 53.29
CA ALA A 14 15.71 23.05 53.27
C ALA A 14 14.69 22.60 52.22
N HIS A 15 13.66 21.90 52.68
CA HIS A 15 12.53 21.54 51.87
C HIS A 15 11.75 22.83 51.67
N GLU A 16 11.87 23.44 50.50
CA GLU A 16 11.12 24.64 50.17
C GLU A 16 9.66 24.22 49.96
N GLU A 17 8.87 24.33 51.04
CA GLU A 17 7.40 24.28 51.00
C GLU A 17 6.86 25.55 50.34
N THR A 18 7.28 25.83 49.11
CA THR A 18 6.52 26.76 48.26
C THR A 18 5.23 26.03 47.89
N ASP A 19 4.31 26.09 48.85
CA ASP A 19 3.04 25.40 48.89
C ASP A 19 2.22 25.86 47.69
N VAL A 20 2.02 24.94 46.75
CA VAL A 20 1.24 25.21 45.54
C VAL A 20 -0.11 25.73 45.99
N ASN A 21 -0.51 26.92 45.55
CA ASN A 21 -1.76 27.54 45.98
C ASN A 21 -2.94 26.64 45.59
N VAL A 22 -3.43 25.85 46.55
CA VAL A 22 -4.46 24.84 46.35
C VAL A 22 -5.76 25.45 45.83
N ARG A 23 -6.07 26.69 46.24
CA ARG A 23 -7.23 27.43 45.72
C ARG A 23 -7.05 27.79 44.26
N ALA A 24 -5.88 28.30 43.87
CA ALA A 24 -5.57 28.62 42.48
C ALA A 24 -5.58 27.36 41.60
N LEU A 25 -4.97 26.26 42.08
CA LEU A 25 -4.96 24.98 41.38
C LEU A 25 -6.37 24.41 41.19
N LYS A 26 -7.20 24.44 42.25
CA LYS A 26 -8.59 23.99 42.16
C LYS A 26 -9.41 24.84 41.20
N THR A 27 -9.29 26.17 41.26
CA THR A 27 -9.99 27.06 40.33
C THR A 27 -9.56 26.81 38.89
N PHE A 28 -8.26 26.63 38.65
CA PHE A 28 -7.73 26.29 37.34
C PHE A 28 -8.30 24.96 36.81
N LEU A 29 -8.31 23.90 37.63
CA LEU A 29 -8.87 22.61 37.25
C LEU A 29 -10.38 22.69 36.94
N ILE A 30 -11.13 23.46 37.73
CA ILE A 30 -12.55 23.72 37.47
C ILE A 30 -12.72 24.45 36.14
N CYS A 31 -11.98 25.53 35.91
CA CYS A 31 -12.03 26.27 34.65
C CYS A 31 -11.66 25.39 33.45
N LEU A 32 -10.68 24.51 33.59
CA LEU A 32 -10.28 23.56 32.57
C LEU A 32 -11.43 22.60 32.24
N VAL A 33 -12.02 21.95 33.25
CA VAL A 33 -13.14 21.01 33.05
C VAL A 33 -14.36 21.72 32.46
N VAL A 34 -14.67 22.93 32.91
CA VAL A 34 -15.77 23.74 32.36
C VAL A 34 -15.49 24.08 30.90
N SER A 35 -14.27 24.53 30.58
CA SER A 35 -13.89 24.85 29.19
C SER A 35 -14.02 23.63 28.28
N LEU A 36 -13.49 22.47 28.68
CA LEU A 36 -13.63 21.22 27.91
C LEU A 36 -15.10 20.83 27.73
N SER A 37 -15.89 20.94 28.80
CA SER A 37 -17.31 20.60 28.78
C SER A 37 -18.10 21.51 27.85
N VAL A 38 -17.84 22.82 27.89
CA VAL A 38 -18.46 23.80 26.99
C VAL A 38 -18.09 23.51 25.54
N THR A 39 -16.81 23.25 25.25
CA THR A 39 -16.37 22.89 23.89
C THR A 39 -17.04 21.61 23.40
N ALA A 40 -17.08 20.56 24.23
CA ALA A 40 -17.73 19.29 23.88
C ALA A 40 -19.23 19.47 23.62
N LEU A 41 -19.93 20.23 24.46
CA LEU A 41 -21.36 20.54 24.28
C LEU A 41 -21.63 21.33 23.00
N LEU A 42 -20.77 22.30 22.67
CA LEU A 42 -20.88 23.07 21.43
C LEU A 42 -20.68 22.18 20.20
N VAL A 43 -19.63 21.34 20.20
CA VAL A 43 -19.38 20.39 19.10
C VAL A 43 -20.55 19.42 18.97
N TYR A 44 -21.04 18.88 20.07
CA TYR A 44 -22.18 17.96 20.08
C TYR A 44 -23.45 18.63 19.53
N TRP A 45 -23.75 19.86 19.95
CA TRP A 45 -24.89 20.62 19.46
C TRP A 45 -24.77 20.94 17.97
N GLN A 46 -23.60 21.36 17.51
CA GLN A 46 -23.32 21.62 16.08
C GLN A 46 -23.50 20.34 15.26
N TYR A 47 -22.96 19.21 15.72
CA TYR A 47 -23.09 17.92 15.05
C TYR A 47 -24.56 17.51 14.95
N ARG A 48 -25.32 17.58 16.04
CA ARG A 48 -26.76 17.29 16.06
C ARG A 48 -27.55 18.15 15.08
N ARG A 49 -27.23 19.44 14.96
CA ARG A 49 -27.86 20.33 13.98
C ARG A 49 -27.47 19.96 12.55
N ALA A 50 -26.18 19.70 12.31
CA ALA A 50 -25.68 19.32 10.99
C ALA A 50 -26.29 18.00 10.53
N GLU A 51 -26.40 17.00 11.41
CA GLU A 51 -27.05 15.72 11.15
C GLU A 51 -28.55 15.88 10.83
N ALA A 52 -29.27 16.68 11.61
CA ALA A 52 -30.67 16.97 11.34
C ALA A 52 -30.88 17.66 9.98
N LEU A 53 -29.98 18.57 9.61
CA LEU A 53 -29.98 19.21 8.29
C LEU A 53 -29.56 18.26 7.18
N ALA A 54 -28.57 17.40 7.41
CA ALA A 54 -28.10 16.41 6.44
C ALA A 54 -29.19 15.40 6.13
N LEU A 55 -29.87 14.87 7.15
CA LEU A 55 -30.98 13.94 6.98
C LEU A 55 -32.17 14.57 6.24
N ALA A 56 -32.43 15.86 6.47
CA ALA A 56 -33.48 16.60 5.77
C ALA A 56 -33.13 16.92 4.30
N ASN A 57 -31.83 16.96 3.96
CA ASN A 57 -31.33 17.33 2.63
C ASN A 57 -30.62 16.19 1.92
N ASP A 58 -30.75 14.94 2.41
CA ASP A 58 -30.02 13.82 1.85
C ASP A 58 -30.51 13.57 0.41
N PRO A 59 -29.67 13.81 -0.61
CA PRO A 59 -30.09 13.59 -1.98
C PRO A 59 -30.39 12.10 -2.15
N PRO A 60 -31.48 11.73 -2.83
CA PRO A 60 -31.77 10.33 -3.08
C PRO A 60 -30.53 9.68 -3.73
N PRO A 61 -30.16 8.45 -3.34
CA PRO A 61 -28.95 7.80 -3.85
C PRO A 61 -28.98 7.87 -5.37
N SER A 62 -27.97 8.55 -5.94
CA SER A 62 -27.92 8.73 -7.38
C SER A 62 -27.87 7.33 -8.03
N PRO A 63 -28.56 7.08 -9.16
CA PRO A 63 -28.52 5.78 -9.83
C PRO A 63 -27.10 5.28 -10.16
N ARG A 64 -26.11 6.17 -10.18
CA ARG A 64 -24.69 5.86 -10.38
C ARG A 64 -23.95 5.35 -9.14
N ALA A 65 -24.52 5.45 -7.94
CA ALA A 65 -23.91 4.89 -6.73
C ALA A 65 -23.99 3.35 -6.70
N ASP A 66 -25.02 2.78 -7.34
CA ASP A 66 -25.18 1.33 -7.56
C ASP A 66 -24.38 0.84 -8.77
N GLU A 67 -24.10 1.71 -9.75
CA GLU A 67 -23.10 1.46 -10.77
C GLU A 67 -21.71 1.58 -10.13
N ARG A 68 -21.30 0.54 -9.37
CA ARG A 68 -19.88 0.19 -9.27
C ARG A 68 -19.40 0.08 -10.70
N THR A 69 -18.82 1.15 -11.21
CA THR A 69 -18.18 1.17 -12.50
C THR A 69 -17.09 0.13 -12.38
N THR A 70 -17.35 -1.07 -12.92
CA THR A 70 -16.31 -2.06 -13.19
C THR A 70 -15.27 -1.28 -13.96
N LEU A 71 -14.12 -1.03 -13.32
CA LEU A 71 -13.05 -0.26 -13.93
C LEU A 71 -12.77 -0.90 -15.29
N THR A 72 -13.07 -0.19 -16.36
CA THR A 72 -12.81 -0.64 -17.74
C THR A 72 -11.30 -0.51 -17.96
N GLY A 73 -10.55 -1.43 -17.37
CA GLY A 73 -9.09 -1.41 -17.36
C GLY A 73 -8.54 -2.76 -16.89
N PRO A 74 -7.24 -2.99 -17.08
CA PRO A 74 -6.59 -4.18 -16.57
C PRO A 74 -6.82 -4.24 -15.05
N GLY A 75 -7.34 -5.37 -14.58
CA GLY A 75 -7.57 -5.60 -13.16
C GLY A 75 -6.25 -5.58 -12.39
N LEU A 76 -6.33 -5.29 -11.10
CA LEU A 76 -5.17 -5.39 -10.21
C LEU A 76 -4.69 -6.85 -10.18
N GLN A 77 -3.42 -7.06 -10.53
CA GLN A 77 -2.78 -8.37 -10.44
C GLN A 77 -2.51 -8.71 -8.96
N ILE A 78 -3.17 -9.74 -8.45
CA ILE A 78 -3.15 -10.10 -7.01
C ILE A 78 -1.88 -10.90 -6.66
N ASN A 79 -1.34 -11.67 -7.60
CA ASN A 79 -0.23 -12.60 -7.37
C ASN A 79 0.90 -12.44 -8.40
N GLU A 80 1.52 -11.27 -8.42
CA GLU A 80 2.60 -10.94 -9.37
C GLU A 80 3.74 -11.97 -9.38
N LEU A 81 4.16 -12.44 -8.20
CA LEU A 81 5.26 -13.40 -8.07
C LEU A 81 4.93 -14.77 -8.65
N GLY A 82 3.73 -15.30 -8.39
CA GLY A 82 3.29 -16.59 -8.91
C GLY A 82 3.11 -16.56 -10.42
N ASP A 83 2.42 -15.53 -10.92
CA ASP A 83 2.16 -15.34 -12.34
C ASP A 83 3.46 -15.15 -13.12
N GLY A 84 4.41 -14.36 -12.59
CA GLY A 84 5.72 -14.17 -13.20
C GLY A 84 6.55 -15.45 -13.24
N ALA A 85 6.47 -16.29 -12.21
CA ALA A 85 7.15 -17.58 -12.17
C ALA A 85 6.53 -18.60 -13.14
N GLU A 86 5.21 -18.59 -13.32
CA GLU A 86 4.52 -19.41 -14.31
C GLU A 86 4.84 -18.97 -15.74
N PHE A 87 4.76 -17.67 -16.00
CA PHE A 87 5.13 -17.08 -17.29
C PHE A 87 6.56 -17.47 -17.69
N ARG A 88 7.52 -17.30 -16.78
CA ARG A 88 8.92 -17.70 -17.02
C ARG A 88 9.06 -19.19 -17.32
N ARG A 89 8.36 -20.05 -16.58
CA ARG A 89 8.39 -21.52 -16.82
C ARG A 89 7.84 -21.87 -18.19
N GLY A 90 6.77 -21.21 -18.63
CA GLY A 90 6.19 -21.39 -19.96
C GLY A 90 7.19 -21.01 -21.06
N GLN A 91 7.85 -19.86 -20.92
CA GLN A 91 8.88 -19.41 -21.86
C GLN A 91 10.06 -20.38 -21.92
N GLU A 92 10.55 -20.84 -20.77
CA GLU A 92 11.67 -21.78 -20.72
C GLU A 92 11.31 -23.12 -21.38
N ALA A 93 10.08 -23.62 -21.16
CA ALA A 93 9.61 -24.82 -21.83
C ALA A 93 9.50 -24.64 -23.35
N GLU A 94 9.08 -23.46 -23.82
CA GLU A 94 8.98 -23.17 -25.24
C GLU A 94 10.34 -23.14 -25.94
N LEU A 95 11.35 -22.51 -25.31
CA LEU A 95 12.71 -22.38 -25.85
C LEU A 95 13.48 -23.69 -25.90
N ASN A 96 13.14 -24.64 -25.04
CA ASN A 96 13.82 -25.93 -24.90
C ASN A 96 13.07 -27.11 -25.54
N SER A 97 11.92 -26.88 -26.19
CA SER A 97 11.11 -27.94 -26.79
C SER A 97 11.09 -27.89 -28.31
N LEU A 98 10.98 -29.08 -28.91
CA LEU A 98 10.67 -29.24 -30.32
C LEU A 98 9.17 -29.06 -30.53
N ALA A 99 8.79 -28.17 -31.43
CA ALA A 99 7.39 -27.95 -31.78
C ALA A 99 7.23 -27.57 -33.24
N TRP A 100 6.08 -27.88 -33.82
CA TRP A 100 5.71 -27.38 -35.15
C TRP A 100 5.26 -25.93 -35.04
N VAL A 101 5.82 -25.07 -35.91
CA VAL A 101 5.34 -23.69 -36.08
C VAL A 101 4.25 -23.65 -37.15
N SER A 102 4.49 -24.33 -38.27
CA SER A 102 3.51 -24.54 -39.35
C SER A 102 3.77 -25.88 -40.01
N LYS A 103 2.79 -26.79 -40.00
CA LYS A 103 2.95 -28.13 -40.59
C LYS A 103 2.86 -28.05 -42.10
N GLU A 104 2.02 -27.16 -42.60
CA GLU A 104 1.74 -26.89 -44.01
C GLU A 104 3.01 -26.40 -44.71
N GLU A 105 3.74 -25.49 -44.05
CA GLU A 105 5.01 -24.93 -44.54
C GLU A 105 6.23 -25.78 -44.15
N LYS A 106 6.02 -26.89 -43.43
CA LYS A 106 7.06 -27.76 -42.87
C LYS A 106 8.07 -26.99 -41.99
N LEU A 107 7.60 -25.99 -41.26
CA LEU A 107 8.40 -25.16 -40.36
C LEU A 107 8.36 -25.71 -38.93
N VAL A 108 9.53 -26.11 -38.42
CA VAL A 108 9.72 -26.66 -37.07
C VAL A 108 10.57 -25.71 -36.24
N ARG A 109 10.19 -25.51 -34.98
CA ARG A 109 11.02 -24.90 -33.94
C ARG A 109 11.87 -25.97 -33.29
N ILE A 110 13.18 -25.73 -33.23
CA ILE A 110 14.15 -26.55 -32.50
C ILE A 110 14.60 -25.84 -31.22
N PRO A 111 15.07 -26.58 -30.20
CA PRO A 111 15.64 -25.97 -28.99
C PRO A 111 16.80 -25.04 -29.34
N VAL A 112 16.89 -23.91 -28.64
CA VAL A 112 17.90 -22.88 -28.94
C VAL A 112 19.32 -23.44 -28.83
N SER A 113 19.57 -24.34 -27.87
CA SER A 113 20.86 -25.04 -27.72
C SER A 113 21.25 -25.82 -28.98
N GLN A 114 20.31 -26.55 -29.58
CA GLN A 114 20.53 -27.29 -30.81
C GLN A 114 20.68 -26.37 -32.02
N ALA A 115 19.94 -25.26 -32.07
CA ALA A 115 20.10 -24.26 -33.12
C ALA A 115 21.51 -23.65 -33.11
N MET A 116 22.00 -23.27 -31.92
CA MET A 116 23.36 -22.76 -31.75
C MET A 116 24.41 -23.79 -32.17
N GLU A 117 24.26 -25.05 -31.78
CA GLU A 117 25.16 -26.13 -32.18
C GLU A 117 25.17 -26.33 -33.70
N HIS A 118 23.99 -26.29 -34.34
CA HIS A 118 23.87 -26.47 -35.77
C HIS A 118 24.55 -25.33 -36.54
N VAL A 119 24.35 -24.08 -36.10
CA VAL A 119 25.01 -22.90 -36.69
C VAL A 119 26.52 -22.92 -36.46
N ALA A 120 26.98 -23.34 -35.27
CA ALA A 120 28.41 -23.43 -34.98
C ALA A 120 29.12 -24.45 -35.88
N LYS A 121 28.46 -25.57 -36.19
CA LYS A 121 29.01 -26.64 -37.04
C LYS A 121 28.95 -26.34 -38.53
N HIS A 122 27.87 -25.72 -39.00
CA HIS A 122 27.58 -25.59 -40.45
C HIS A 122 27.69 -24.15 -40.96
N GLY A 123 27.94 -23.17 -40.08
CA GLY A 123 27.88 -21.76 -40.40
C GLY A 123 26.43 -21.25 -40.50
N LEU A 124 26.28 -19.97 -40.87
CA LEU A 124 24.97 -19.36 -41.10
C LEU A 124 24.38 -19.86 -42.43
N PRO A 125 23.21 -20.51 -42.45
CA PRO A 125 22.55 -20.86 -43.70
C PRO A 125 22.05 -19.61 -44.44
N LYS A 126 21.87 -19.71 -45.76
CA LYS A 126 21.24 -18.65 -46.56
C LYS A 126 19.73 -18.74 -46.40
N TRP A 127 19.18 -18.04 -45.43
CA TRP A 127 17.73 -17.99 -45.23
C TRP A 127 17.04 -17.21 -46.37
N PRO A 128 15.96 -17.74 -46.97
CA PRO A 128 15.09 -16.93 -47.81
C PRO A 128 14.43 -15.83 -46.97
N ALA A 129 14.13 -14.68 -47.58
CA ALA A 129 13.42 -13.61 -46.89
C ALA A 129 12.07 -14.13 -46.38
N PRO A 130 11.71 -13.90 -45.11
CA PRO A 130 10.40 -14.28 -44.59
C PRO A 130 9.29 -13.61 -45.41
N PRO A 131 8.16 -14.29 -45.67
CA PRO A 131 6.99 -13.63 -46.23
C PRO A 131 6.59 -12.45 -45.35
N ALA A 132 6.24 -11.32 -45.97
CA ALA A 132 5.88 -10.10 -45.26
C ALA A 132 4.74 -10.39 -44.27
N GLN A 133 5.02 -10.27 -42.98
CA GLN A 133 4.02 -10.42 -41.94
C GLN A 133 3.02 -9.27 -42.05
N PRO A 134 1.71 -9.54 -42.09
CA PRO A 134 0.71 -8.48 -42.05
C PRO A 134 0.94 -7.63 -40.80
N ALA A 135 0.98 -6.30 -40.96
CA ALA A 135 1.19 -5.39 -39.85
C ALA A 135 0.11 -5.63 -38.77
N PRO A 136 0.50 -5.80 -37.49
CA PRO A 136 -0.48 -5.90 -36.42
C PRO A 136 -1.18 -4.54 -36.28
N GLY A 137 -2.43 -4.45 -36.74
CA GLY A 137 -3.26 -3.25 -36.58
C GLY A 137 -4.19 -2.88 -37.73
N ALA A 138 -4.18 -3.58 -38.87
CA ALA A 138 -5.15 -3.34 -39.93
C ALA A 138 -6.48 -4.07 -39.63
N ASN A 139 -7.32 -3.48 -38.78
CA ASN A 139 -8.76 -3.78 -38.79
C ASN A 139 -9.44 -2.97 -39.91
N PRO A 140 -10.49 -3.52 -40.56
CA PRO A 140 -11.28 -2.81 -41.55
C PRO A 140 -12.04 -1.61 -40.97
#